data_AF-J3BGV2-F1
#
_entry.id   AF-J3BGV2-F1
#
_cell.length_a   1.000
_cell.length_b   1.000
_cell.length_c   1.000
_cell.angle_alpha   90.00
_cell.angle_beta   90.00
_cell.angle_gamma   90.00
#
_symmetry.space_group_name_H-M   'P 1'
#
loop_
_entity.id
_entity.type
_entity.pdbx_description
1 polymer ?
#
loop_
_entity_poly.entity_id
_entity_poly.type
_entity_poly.pdbx_seq_one_letter_code
_entity_poly.pdbx_strand_id
1 'polypeptide(L)'
;MVVNDNAQIMDKRGVLECFASKLAPTGGPVYAKGIEMIEIEESSGNVYEDLGTPHANEMRVKSQLAAKIGEIIKARHLTQVQASEILGLSQPKLSEMLRGKFRGISEAKMMECLLLLGRDVQIVVKSAPRSRKEGRIEVVFS
;
A
#
# COMPACT_ATOMS: atom_id res chain seq x y z
N MET A 1 12.47 21.05 37.21
CA MET A 1 11.84 20.09 38.13
C MET A 1 10.62 20.77 38.72
N VAL A 2 9.46 20.14 38.61
CA VAL A 2 8.12 20.77 38.61
C VAL A 2 7.72 21.29 40.01
N VAL A 3 7.36 22.57 40.07
CA VAL A 3 6.48 23.19 41.10
C VAL A 3 5.10 23.30 40.44
N ASN A 4 4.13 22.47 40.82
CA ASN A 4 3.16 22.66 41.91
C ASN A 4 2.35 23.95 41.76
N ASP A 5 1.02 23.84 41.57
CA ASP A 5 0.05 24.61 42.36
C ASP A 5 -1.34 23.98 42.28
N ASN A 6 -1.98 23.96 43.44
CA ASN A 6 -3.19 23.27 43.86
C ASN A 6 -4.39 24.24 43.87
N ALA A 7 -5.58 23.70 44.19
CA ALA A 7 -6.78 24.37 44.72
C ALA A 7 -7.74 25.01 43.68
N GLN A 8 -8.94 24.45 43.45
CA GLN A 8 -10.17 24.42 44.28
C GLN A 8 -11.09 25.65 44.10
N ILE A 9 -12.30 25.35 43.59
CA ILE A 9 -13.63 25.81 44.05
C ILE A 9 -14.02 27.27 43.80
N MET A 10 -15.33 27.43 43.47
CA MET A 10 -16.28 28.53 43.74
C MET A 10 -16.81 29.16 42.46
N ASP A 11 -18.03 29.68 42.37
CA ASP A 11 -19.35 29.43 42.97
C ASP A 11 -20.32 30.26 42.10
N LYS A 12 -21.62 30.03 42.29
CA LYS A 12 -22.76 30.51 41.51
C LYS A 12 -22.90 32.05 41.43
N ARG A 13 -23.45 32.56 40.31
CA ARG A 13 -24.68 33.39 40.17
C ARG A 13 -24.56 34.56 39.17
N GLY A 14 -25.52 34.59 38.23
CA GLY A 14 -25.98 35.78 37.48
C GLY A 14 -25.02 36.23 36.37
N VAL A 15 -25.44 36.59 35.17
CA VAL A 15 -26.68 37.24 34.73
C VAL A 15 -26.76 37.05 33.20
N LEU A 16 -27.98 36.75 32.73
CA LEU A 16 -28.64 37.15 31.46
C LEU A 16 -27.71 37.74 30.38
N GLU A 17 -27.70 37.25 29.14
CA GLU A 17 -28.80 37.47 28.20
C GLU A 17 -28.66 36.62 26.92
N CYS A 18 -29.83 36.19 26.43
CA CYS A 18 -30.28 36.25 25.03
C CYS A 18 -29.38 35.67 23.92
N PHE A 19 -29.84 34.62 23.25
CA PHE A 19 -30.44 34.71 21.90
C PHE A 19 -30.82 33.29 21.42
N ALA A 20 -32.14 33.09 21.35
CA ALA A 20 -32.85 32.34 20.31
C ALA A 20 -32.39 30.92 19.90
N SER A 21 -33.30 29.97 20.16
CA SER A 21 -33.83 29.02 19.17
C SER A 21 -32.94 27.87 18.66
N LYS A 22 -33.27 26.68 19.18
CA LYS A 22 -33.48 25.39 18.46
C LYS A 22 -32.40 24.95 17.45
N LEU A 23 -31.72 23.84 17.76
CA LEU A 23 -31.75 22.57 17.00
C LEU A 23 -30.82 21.50 17.61
N ALA A 24 -31.42 20.34 17.94
CA ALA A 24 -31.00 18.93 17.77
C ALA A 24 -29.51 18.46 17.90
N PRO A 25 -29.29 17.21 18.36
CA PRO A 25 -27.98 16.65 18.70
C PRO A 25 -27.09 16.47 17.47
N THR A 26 -25.81 16.84 17.57
CA THR A 26 -24.79 16.53 16.56
C THR A 26 -24.33 15.08 16.70
N GLY A 27 -25.21 14.15 16.32
CA GLY A 27 -24.77 12.87 15.77
C GLY A 27 -24.16 13.14 14.40
N GLY A 28 -22.83 13.11 14.32
CA GLY A 28 -22.11 13.25 13.05
C GLY A 28 -22.51 12.12 12.09
N PRO A 29 -22.64 12.40 10.77
CA PRO A 29 -23.06 11.39 9.82
C PRO A 29 -21.99 10.31 9.69
N VAL A 30 -22.38 9.08 10.00
CA VAL A 30 -21.66 7.87 9.65
C VAL A 30 -21.77 7.76 8.12
N TYR A 31 -20.66 7.89 7.40
CA TYR A 31 -20.62 7.70 5.96
C TYR A 31 -20.82 6.20 5.64
N ALA A 32 -22.07 5.79 5.54
CA ALA A 32 -22.45 4.54 4.88
C ALA A 32 -22.27 4.73 3.38
N LYS A 33 -21.05 4.54 2.88
CA LYS A 33 -20.78 4.48 1.44
C LYS A 33 -21.26 3.12 0.94
N GLY A 34 -22.32 3.15 0.11
CA GLY A 34 -22.89 1.97 -0.53
C GLY A 34 -21.82 1.15 -1.23
N ILE A 35 -21.91 -0.17 -1.06
CA ILE A 35 -21.16 -1.14 -1.82
C ILE A 35 -21.84 -1.21 -3.18
N GLU A 36 -21.38 -0.41 -4.15
CA GLU A 36 -21.68 -0.68 -5.54
C GLU A 36 -21.14 -2.06 -5.87
N MET A 37 -22.01 -2.91 -6.43
CA MET A 37 -21.64 -4.23 -6.93
C MET A 37 -20.61 -4.04 -8.05
N ILE A 38 -19.34 -4.17 -7.69
CA ILE A 38 -18.26 -4.34 -8.66
C ILE A 38 -18.54 -5.67 -9.37
N GLU A 39 -18.81 -5.61 -10.66
CA GLU A 39 -18.72 -6.76 -11.55
C GLU A 39 -17.26 -7.23 -11.51
N ILE A 40 -17.01 -8.28 -10.74
CA ILE A 40 -15.71 -8.94 -10.69
C ILE A 40 -15.67 -9.85 -11.92
N GLU A 41 -15.15 -9.34 -13.03
CA GLU A 41 -14.73 -10.19 -14.14
C GLU A 41 -13.59 -11.10 -13.67
N GLU A 42 -13.72 -12.41 -13.91
CA GLU A 42 -12.65 -13.37 -13.63
C GLU A 42 -11.41 -13.01 -14.46
N SER A 43 -10.45 -12.37 -13.79
CA SER A 43 -9.20 -11.94 -14.42
C SER A 43 -8.50 -13.12 -15.08
N SER A 44 -8.00 -12.90 -16.30
CA SER A 44 -7.20 -13.86 -17.12
C SER A 44 -5.86 -14.27 -16.47
N GLY A 45 -5.63 -13.89 -15.21
CA GLY A 45 -4.36 -14.02 -14.50
C GLY A 45 -3.40 -12.87 -14.78
N ASN A 46 -3.72 -11.95 -15.71
CA ASN A 46 -2.93 -10.74 -15.98
C ASN A 46 -3.81 -9.51 -16.28
N VAL A 47 -4.19 -8.78 -15.23
CA VAL A 47 -4.94 -7.50 -15.34
C VAL A 47 -4.31 -6.49 -16.32
N TYR A 48 -2.99 -6.55 -16.56
CA TYR A 48 -2.32 -5.64 -17.49
C TYR A 48 -2.50 -6.01 -18.96
N GLU A 49 -2.75 -7.28 -19.27
CA GLU A 49 -3.11 -7.76 -20.61
C GLU A 49 -4.55 -7.36 -20.94
N ASP A 50 -5.46 -7.53 -19.98
CA ASP A 50 -6.87 -7.16 -20.12
C ASP A 50 -7.03 -5.65 -20.36
N LEU A 51 -6.14 -4.83 -19.79
CA LEU A 51 -6.10 -3.37 -19.98
C LEU A 51 -5.34 -2.90 -21.24
N GLY A 52 -4.82 -3.81 -22.07
CA GLY A 52 -4.16 -3.48 -23.34
C GLY A 52 -2.86 -2.69 -23.23
N THR A 53 -2.12 -2.82 -22.11
CA THR A 53 -0.91 -2.04 -21.88
C THR A 53 0.30 -2.60 -22.68
N PRO A 54 1.14 -1.74 -23.30
CA PRO A 54 2.24 -2.20 -24.18
C PRO A 54 3.38 -2.95 -23.48
N HIS A 55 3.31 -3.16 -22.16
CA HIS A 55 4.32 -3.86 -21.36
C HIS A 55 3.68 -4.78 -20.30
N ALA A 56 2.54 -5.39 -20.63
CA ALA A 56 1.74 -6.13 -19.67
C ALA A 56 2.52 -7.23 -18.89
N ASN A 57 3.44 -7.93 -19.56
CA ASN A 57 4.29 -8.93 -18.91
C ASN A 57 5.25 -8.32 -17.88
N GLU A 58 5.91 -7.21 -18.23
CA GLU A 58 6.83 -6.50 -17.33
C GLU A 58 6.06 -5.94 -16.11
N MET A 59 4.88 -5.36 -16.36
CA MET A 59 4.03 -4.83 -15.28
C MET A 59 3.55 -5.94 -14.34
N ARG A 60 3.21 -7.12 -14.87
CA ARG A 60 2.86 -8.29 -14.06
C ARG A 60 4.02 -8.76 -13.18
N VAL A 61 5.24 -8.84 -13.73
CA VAL A 61 6.42 -9.23 -12.95
C VAL A 61 6.67 -8.22 -11.83
N LYS A 62 6.67 -6.92 -12.15
CA LYS A 62 6.89 -5.86 -11.16
C LYS A 62 5.79 -5.82 -10.08
N SER A 63 4.53 -6.07 -10.45
CA SER A 63 3.44 -6.09 -9.47
C SER A 63 3.57 -7.25 -8.50
N GLN A 64 3.92 -8.44 -8.98
CA GLN A 64 4.18 -9.61 -8.14
C GLN A 64 5.35 -9.35 -7.18
N LEU A 65 6.47 -8.81 -7.68
CA LEU A 65 7.63 -8.46 -6.84
C LEU A 65 7.26 -7.39 -5.80
N ALA A 66 6.57 -6.33 -6.20
CA ALA A 66 6.15 -5.25 -5.29
C ALA A 66 5.20 -5.75 -4.20
N ALA A 67 4.25 -6.62 -4.56
CA ALA A 67 3.35 -7.26 -3.61
C ALA A 67 4.16 -8.06 -2.57
N LYS A 68 5.13 -8.87 -3.03
CA LYS A 68 5.94 -9.66 -2.12
C LYS A 68 6.82 -8.83 -1.20
N ILE A 69 7.43 -7.76 -1.73
CA ILE A 69 8.18 -6.78 -0.93
C ILE A 69 7.26 -6.17 0.14
N GLY A 70 6.06 -5.74 -0.24
CA GLY A 70 5.07 -5.17 0.68
C GLY A 70 4.63 -6.13 1.78
N GLU A 71 4.42 -7.41 1.45
CA GLU A 71 4.13 -8.46 2.44
C GLU A 71 5.26 -8.61 3.45
N ILE A 72 6.52 -8.64 3.00
CA ILE A 72 7.67 -8.84 3.88
C ILE A 72 7.87 -7.63 4.80
N ILE A 73 7.72 -6.41 4.27
CA ILE A 73 7.77 -5.18 5.07
C ILE A 73 6.73 -5.22 6.19
N LYS A 74 5.48 -5.59 5.86
CA LYS A 74 4.39 -5.71 6.83
C LYS A 74 4.67 -6.80 7.87
N ALA A 75 5.11 -7.98 7.44
CA ALA A 75 5.40 -9.10 8.33
C ALA A 75 6.56 -8.82 9.30
N ARG A 76 7.50 -7.95 8.91
CA ARG A 76 8.60 -7.49 9.76
C ARG A 76 8.27 -6.25 10.59
N HIS A 77 7.04 -5.74 10.51
CA HIS A 77 6.59 -4.52 11.18
C HIS A 77 7.49 -3.30 10.89
N LEU A 78 8.06 -3.24 9.68
CA LEU A 78 8.89 -2.12 9.28
C LEU A 78 8.01 -0.93 8.93
N THR A 79 8.34 0.23 9.49
CA THR A 79 7.79 1.50 9.01
C THR A 79 8.29 1.78 7.60
N GLN A 80 7.58 2.64 6.88
CA GLN A 80 7.98 3.02 5.53
C GLN A 80 9.35 3.70 5.48
N VAL A 81 9.73 4.42 6.53
CA VAL A 81 11.05 5.07 6.64
C VAL A 81 12.14 4.01 6.83
N GLN A 82 11.99 3.10 7.79
CA GLN A 82 12.94 2.00 8.02
C GLN A 82 13.11 1.13 6.78
N ALA A 83 12.01 0.79 6.12
CA ALA A 83 12.07 0.02 4.87
C ALA A 83 12.80 0.79 3.77
N SER A 84 12.63 2.12 3.69
CA SER A 84 13.33 2.94 2.69
C SER A 84 14.84 2.97 2.91
N GLU A 85 15.28 3.01 4.17
CA GLU A 85 16.70 2.95 4.56
C GLU A 85 17.32 1.59 4.22
N ILE A 86 16.65 0.50 4.60
CA ILE A 86 17.12 -0.88 4.31
C ILE A 86 17.21 -1.13 2.80
N LEU A 87 16.22 -0.66 2.04
CA LEU A 87 16.12 -0.92 0.60
C LEU A 87 16.97 0.06 -0.25
N GLY A 88 17.56 1.09 0.36
CA GLY A 88 18.29 2.13 -0.34
C GLY A 88 17.43 2.91 -1.34
N LEU A 89 16.14 3.10 -1.03
CA LEU A 89 15.18 3.84 -1.83
C LEU A 89 14.74 5.08 -1.07
N SER A 90 14.36 6.16 -1.77
CA SER A 90 13.68 7.26 -1.10
C SER A 90 12.29 6.83 -0.64
N GLN A 91 11.81 7.37 0.49
CA GLN A 91 10.48 7.06 1.01
C GLN A 91 9.35 7.28 -0.02
N PRO A 92 9.34 8.37 -0.83
CA PRO A 92 8.34 8.54 -1.89
C PRO A 92 8.44 7.44 -2.96
N LYS A 93 9.66 7.06 -3.36
CA LYS A 93 9.87 6.02 -4.36
C LYS A 93 9.35 4.66 -3.89
N LEU A 94 9.63 4.32 -2.63
CA LEU A 94 9.12 3.11 -2.01
C LEU A 94 7.58 3.14 -1.93
N SER A 95 6.98 4.28 -1.55
CA SER A 95 5.54 4.46 -1.52
C SER A 95 4.88 4.21 -2.87
N GLU A 96 5.41 4.83 -3.92
CA GLU A 96 4.88 4.72 -5.27
C GLU A 96 5.03 3.29 -5.80
N MET A 97 6.16 2.64 -5.54
CA MET A 97 6.38 1.24 -5.88
C MET A 97 5.34 0.32 -5.23
N LEU A 98 5.10 0.46 -3.92
CA LEU A 98 4.11 -0.35 -3.18
C LEU A 98 2.66 -0.08 -3.63
N ARG A 99 2.40 1.08 -4.25
CA ARG A 99 1.10 1.46 -4.83
C ARG A 99 0.93 1.03 -6.29
N GLY A 100 1.88 0.25 -6.84
CA GLY A 100 1.81 -0.22 -8.22
C GLY A 100 2.33 0.77 -9.25
N LYS A 101 2.97 1.86 -8.84
CA LYS A 101 3.57 2.84 -9.76
C LYS A 101 5.06 2.53 -9.96
N PHE A 102 5.34 1.77 -11.01
CA PHE A 102 6.69 1.26 -11.28
C PHE A 102 7.57 2.18 -12.14
N ARG A 103 7.19 3.45 -12.31
CA ARG A 103 7.95 4.38 -13.15
C ARG A 103 9.35 4.60 -12.56
N GLY A 104 10.38 4.28 -13.33
CA GLY A 104 11.79 4.47 -12.97
C GLY A 104 12.29 3.52 -11.88
N ILE A 105 11.67 2.35 -11.68
CA ILE A 105 12.26 1.23 -10.95
C ILE A 105 12.34 0.02 -11.88
N SER A 106 13.51 -0.63 -11.89
CA SER A 106 13.75 -1.83 -12.68
C SER A 106 13.36 -3.09 -11.91
N GLU A 107 13.06 -4.17 -12.64
CA GLU A 107 12.86 -5.50 -12.05
C GLU A 107 14.10 -5.96 -11.28
N ALA A 108 15.29 -5.66 -11.81
CA ALA A 108 16.56 -5.92 -11.13
C ALA A 108 16.65 -5.25 -9.76
N LYS A 109 16.24 -3.98 -9.64
CA LYS A 109 16.23 -3.29 -8.34
C LYS A 109 15.21 -3.90 -7.38
N MET A 110 14.09 -4.39 -7.88
CA MET A 110 13.10 -5.11 -7.06
C MET A 110 13.61 -6.47 -6.57
N MET A 111 14.33 -7.22 -7.41
CA MET A 111 15.01 -8.44 -6.99
C MET A 111 16.07 -8.15 -5.92
N GLU A 112 16.86 -7.08 -6.08
CA GLU A 112 17.81 -6.63 -5.05
C GLU A 112 17.10 -6.28 -3.73
N CYS A 113 15.92 -5.66 -3.78
CA CYS A 113 15.12 -5.40 -2.59
C CYS A 113 14.74 -6.68 -1.85
N LEU A 114 14.42 -7.77 -2.57
CA LEU A 114 14.15 -9.08 -1.97
C LEU A 114 15.40 -9.65 -1.28
N LEU A 115 16.58 -9.52 -1.89
CA LEU A 115 17.85 -9.93 -1.29
C LEU A 115 18.13 -9.16 0.01
N LEU A 116 17.95 -7.84 0.01
CA LEU A 116 18.12 -6.98 1.19
C LEU A 116 17.12 -7.32 2.30
N LEU A 117 15.93 -7.80 1.92
CA LEU A 117 14.94 -8.34 2.83
C LEU A 117 15.20 -9.82 3.18
N GLY A 118 16.39 -10.35 2.93
CA GLY A 118 16.78 -11.71 3.32
C GLY A 118 15.94 -12.79 2.63
N ARG A 119 15.58 -12.58 1.36
CA ARG A 119 14.95 -13.58 0.52
C ARG A 119 15.89 -13.94 -0.61
N ASP A 120 16.05 -15.24 -0.83
CA ASP A 120 16.81 -15.73 -1.97
C ASP A 120 15.95 -15.63 -3.24
N VAL A 121 16.59 -15.23 -4.34
CA VAL A 121 15.96 -15.17 -5.67
C VAL A 121 16.64 -16.18 -6.57
N GLN A 122 15.88 -17.14 -7.09
CA GLN A 122 16.34 -18.13 -8.05
C GLN A 122 15.75 -17.84 -9.44
N ILE A 123 16.60 -17.78 -10.46
CA ILE A 123 16.18 -17.62 -11.85
C ILE A 123 16.27 -18.98 -12.54
N VAL A 124 15.11 -19.53 -12.92
CA VAL A 124 15.03 -20.83 -13.61
C VAL A 124 14.73 -20.61 -15.09
N VAL A 125 15.65 -21.02 -15.96
CA VAL A 125 15.48 -20.96 -17.42
C VAL A 125 15.07 -22.34 -17.93
N LYS A 126 13.89 -22.43 -18.56
CA LYS A 126 13.36 -23.66 -19.16
C LYS A 126 12.89 -23.41 -20.59
N SER A 127 12.93 -24.44 -21.43
CA SER A 127 12.39 -24.36 -22.79
C SER A 127 10.90 -24.05 -22.77
N ALA A 128 10.45 -23.18 -23.69
CA ALA A 128 9.03 -22.94 -23.90
C ALA A 128 8.34 -24.24 -24.38
N PRO A 129 7.07 -24.50 -24.00
CA PRO A 129 6.30 -25.59 -24.56
C PRO A 129 6.25 -25.48 -26.09
N ARG A 130 6.20 -26.62 -26.80
CA ARG A 130 6.16 -26.65 -28.27
C ARG A 130 4.98 -25.86 -28.87
N SER A 131 3.93 -25.59 -28.10
CA SER A 131 2.78 -24.78 -28.49
C SER A 131 3.06 -23.28 -28.55
N ARG A 132 4.18 -22.79 -27.98
CA ARG A 132 4.49 -21.35 -27.91
C ARG A 132 5.85 -21.05 -28.55
N LYS A 133 5.88 -20.02 -29.41
CA LYS A 133 7.09 -19.59 -30.14
C LYS A 133 8.12 -18.89 -29.23
N GLU A 134 7.67 -18.18 -28.20
CA GLU A 134 8.53 -17.36 -27.34
C GLU A 134 8.48 -17.81 -25.87
N GLY A 135 9.49 -17.41 -25.09
CA GLY A 135 9.51 -17.60 -23.64
C GLY A 135 8.59 -16.61 -22.92
N ARG A 136 8.41 -16.80 -21.60
CA ARG A 136 7.79 -15.78 -20.73
C ARG A 136 8.58 -15.69 -19.44
N ILE A 137 8.57 -14.52 -18.82
CA ILE A 137 9.04 -14.33 -17.45
C ILE A 137 7.87 -14.59 -16.50
N GLU A 138 8.12 -15.31 -15.43
CA GLU A 138 7.12 -15.65 -14.43
C GLU A 138 7.78 -15.65 -13.06
N VAL A 139 7.15 -14.99 -12.09
CA VAL A 139 7.60 -15.02 -10.70
C VAL A 139 6.77 -16.09 -9.99
N VAL A 140 7.46 -17.06 -9.40
CA VAL A 140 6.86 -18.12 -8.59
C VAL A 140 7.37 -17.96 -7.17
N PHE A 141 6.46 -17.90 -6.21
CA PHE A 141 6.80 -17.82 -4.79
C PHE A 141 6.68 -19.22 -4.16
N SER A 142 7.67 -19.59 -3.34
CA SER A 142 7.71 -20.82 -2.54
C SER A 142 7.39 -20.56 -1.08
#